data_AF-A0A426V953-F1
#
_entry.id   AF-A0A426V953-F1
#
_cell.length_a   1.000
_cell.length_b   1.000
_cell.length_c   1.000
_cell.angle_alpha   90.00
_cell.angle_beta   90.00
_cell.angle_gamma   90.00
#
_symmetry.space_group_name_H-M   'P 1'
#
loop_
_entity.id
_entity.type
_entity.pdbx_description
1 polymer ?
#
loop_
_entity_poly.entity_id
_entity_poly.type
_entity_poly.pdbx_seq_one_letter_code
_entity_poly.pdbx_strand_id
1 'polypeptide(L)'
;MAPASPDTTGAPPAEVSTGLLTVPMLEATPACLRVTQIGWFSGLRGSGLRVGDRIVAVDGEPVNAQATPAEMQQAIGTYSEALRWAKAGAHDGTPVTLTVMRRATPGQGWQTLDVTGALRPRPNVRTADNRILLGPGGPPEMYENDGFDRGWGPWAEAFAKSASAVLDDPLYALSLTSSYELGNLLAQEPRVRLLAQKYPSPFADAVQQDFEAMRERLQGPAITLPEGAMDYRAQGEQRADEIRQQAQAAWTALRAELADRSITPLFPAEHPIHGRRDAVVGRYATLPPLRNRDWVGEAGRTWFVAGNPREGWYFADAESDQAVWMMDALARYRRLVVPSIDERYELVGQVDAQPGQLVVGERAHFGLRLTPVAALIGGAMFVDLRKAVDGVARFAGEDALRDQGGAAPPDTASPTEVLEAMVRALKAADQDLWISLFATWAVGALPDGRPQFKANAVEQPARYFEEARRRIMERVHDLRPVWVDDVRVIFPGDAYPGQLRLEEVKVEMQHIGLFDGVYRPFSDVTVNRWWTLQRIGLPGQPLGPWRVTSLQAI
;
A
#
# COMPACT_ATOMS: atom_id res chain seq x y z
N MET A 1 63.67 -11.19 -52.01
CA MET A 1 62.94 -11.95 -50.97
C MET A 1 62.34 -10.94 -50.00
N ALA A 2 61.06 -10.62 -50.19
CA ALA A 2 60.31 -9.81 -49.23
C ALA A 2 59.84 -10.72 -48.08
N PRO A 3 59.85 -10.26 -46.82
CA PRO A 3 59.33 -11.03 -45.71
C PRO A 3 57.80 -11.07 -45.76
N ALA A 4 57.24 -12.25 -45.53
CA ALA A 4 55.80 -12.48 -45.47
C ALA A 4 55.19 -11.74 -44.27
N SER A 5 54.12 -10.98 -44.52
CA SER A 5 53.21 -10.49 -43.48
C SER A 5 52.53 -11.68 -42.79
N PRO A 6 52.46 -11.71 -41.45
CA PRO A 6 51.59 -12.63 -40.74
C PRO A 6 50.17 -12.09 -40.81
N ASP A 7 49.40 -12.64 -41.75
CA ASP A 7 47.94 -12.50 -41.76
C ASP A 7 47.35 -13.69 -41.01
N THR A 8 46.75 -13.43 -39.85
CA THR A 8 45.57 -14.13 -39.30
C THR A 8 45.19 -13.45 -38.00
N THR A 9 44.38 -12.41 -38.17
CA THR A 9 43.45 -11.85 -37.20
C THR A 9 42.51 -12.94 -36.68
N GLY A 10 42.91 -13.65 -35.63
CA GLY A 10 41.95 -14.34 -34.78
C GLY A 10 41.20 -13.29 -33.97
N ALA A 11 40.01 -12.90 -34.43
CA ALA A 11 39.10 -12.14 -33.57
C ALA A 11 38.93 -12.94 -32.26
N PRO A 12 39.01 -12.29 -31.08
CA PRO A 12 38.78 -12.98 -29.83
C PRO A 12 37.44 -13.72 -29.90
N PRO A 13 37.34 -14.95 -29.36
CA PRO A 13 36.10 -15.71 -29.38
C PRO A 13 34.98 -14.84 -28.81
N ALA A 14 33.84 -14.80 -29.50
CA ALA A 14 32.72 -13.96 -29.10
C ALA A 14 32.28 -14.34 -27.68
N GLU A 15 32.26 -13.35 -26.79
CA GLU A 15 31.81 -13.54 -25.41
C GLU A 15 30.35 -13.96 -25.40
N VAL A 16 30.07 -15.16 -24.87
CA VAL A 16 28.72 -15.69 -24.75
C VAL A 16 28.19 -15.53 -23.33
N SER A 17 26.87 -15.32 -23.22
CA SER A 17 26.19 -15.20 -21.94
C SER A 17 24.74 -15.71 -22.05
N THR A 18 24.10 -15.91 -20.92
CA THR A 18 22.64 -16.13 -20.85
C THR A 18 21.85 -14.88 -21.24
N GLY A 19 22.45 -13.69 -21.15
CA GLY A 19 21.78 -12.43 -21.43
C GLY A 19 20.75 -12.03 -20.37
N LEU A 20 20.86 -12.56 -19.15
CA LEU A 20 20.01 -12.18 -18.01
C LEU A 20 20.58 -10.97 -17.26
N LEU A 21 19.74 -10.35 -16.44
CA LEU A 21 20.20 -9.60 -15.26
C LEU A 21 19.60 -10.26 -14.02
N THR A 22 20.41 -10.42 -12.99
CA THR A 22 19.98 -11.05 -11.73
C THR A 22 20.40 -10.24 -10.51
N VAL A 23 19.67 -10.43 -9.42
CA VAL A 23 20.01 -9.90 -8.08
C VAL A 23 20.24 -11.08 -7.13
N PRO A 24 21.38 -11.12 -6.44
CA PRO A 24 21.66 -12.22 -5.51
C PRO A 24 20.81 -12.13 -4.25
N MET A 25 20.29 -13.28 -3.82
CA MET A 25 19.55 -13.47 -2.59
C MET A 25 20.18 -14.63 -1.81
N LEU A 26 21.40 -14.41 -1.31
CA LEU A 26 22.21 -15.47 -0.68
C LEU A 26 21.68 -15.90 0.69
N GLU A 27 20.89 -15.05 1.35
CA GLU A 27 20.22 -15.35 2.63
C GLU A 27 18.87 -16.07 2.45
N ALA A 28 18.39 -16.22 1.21
CA ALA A 28 17.22 -17.04 0.94
C ALA A 28 17.52 -18.52 1.21
N THR A 29 16.49 -19.32 1.47
CA THR A 29 16.62 -20.77 1.65
C THR A 29 15.76 -21.49 0.61
N PRO A 30 16.36 -22.14 -0.41
CA PRO A 30 17.79 -22.13 -0.75
C PRO A 30 18.27 -20.76 -1.25
N ALA A 31 19.59 -20.54 -1.23
CA ALA A 31 20.20 -19.35 -1.83
C ALA A 31 19.88 -19.30 -3.32
N CYS A 32 19.64 -18.11 -3.87
CA CYS A 32 19.22 -17.98 -5.25
C CYS A 32 19.67 -16.69 -5.93
N LEU A 33 19.59 -16.66 -7.26
CA LEU A 33 19.72 -15.46 -8.10
C LEU A 33 18.33 -15.13 -8.65
N ARG A 34 17.76 -13.99 -8.25
CA ARG A 34 16.45 -13.55 -8.75
C ARG A 34 16.59 -12.87 -10.10
N VAL A 35 15.83 -13.30 -11.09
CA VAL A 35 15.83 -12.73 -12.44
C VAL A 35 15.13 -11.37 -12.43
N THR A 36 15.84 -10.29 -12.75
CA THR A 36 15.28 -8.93 -12.86
C THR A 36 15.06 -8.49 -14.29
N GLN A 37 15.74 -9.10 -15.25
CA GLN A 37 15.56 -8.85 -16.67
C GLN A 37 15.98 -10.05 -17.51
N ILE A 38 15.29 -10.26 -18.62
CA ILE A 38 15.70 -11.18 -19.69
C ILE A 38 16.05 -10.30 -20.90
N GLY A 39 17.30 -10.29 -21.33
CA GLY A 39 17.75 -9.49 -22.47
C GLY A 39 16.99 -9.86 -23.75
N TRP A 40 16.78 -8.90 -24.66
CA TRP A 40 16.02 -9.11 -25.89
C TRP A 40 16.60 -10.18 -26.82
N PHE A 41 17.92 -10.41 -26.73
CA PHE A 41 18.63 -11.44 -27.51
C PHE A 41 19.04 -12.64 -26.67
N SER A 42 18.53 -12.76 -25.45
CA SER A 42 18.78 -13.92 -24.60
C SER A 42 18.24 -15.19 -25.25
N GLY A 43 19.05 -16.23 -25.31
CA GLY A 43 18.61 -17.56 -25.74
C GLY A 43 17.69 -18.27 -24.73
N LEU A 44 17.33 -17.62 -23.62
CA LEU A 44 16.31 -18.07 -22.68
C LEU A 44 14.92 -17.50 -22.99
N ARG A 45 14.77 -16.59 -23.95
CA ARG A 45 13.42 -16.19 -24.40
C ARG A 45 12.69 -17.37 -25.04
N GLY A 46 11.43 -17.55 -24.66
CA GLY A 46 10.62 -18.71 -25.10
C GLY A 46 10.89 -20.02 -24.34
N SER A 47 11.87 -20.07 -23.44
CA SER A 47 12.16 -21.26 -22.62
C SER A 47 11.13 -21.51 -21.50
N GLY A 48 10.31 -20.49 -21.19
CA GLY A 48 9.40 -20.50 -20.05
C GLY A 48 9.95 -19.77 -18.81
N LEU A 49 11.20 -19.28 -18.84
CA LEU A 49 11.76 -18.40 -17.81
C LEU A 49 10.95 -17.09 -17.72
N ARG A 50 10.76 -16.58 -16.50
CA ARG A 50 10.08 -15.31 -16.23
C ARG A 50 10.94 -14.41 -15.36
N VAL A 51 10.77 -13.10 -15.53
CA VAL A 51 11.24 -12.12 -14.54
C VAL A 51 10.55 -12.40 -13.20
N GLY A 52 11.30 -12.30 -12.10
CA GLY A 52 10.86 -12.68 -10.75
C GLY A 52 11.17 -14.13 -10.37
N ASP A 53 11.49 -15.02 -11.32
CA ASP A 53 11.95 -16.37 -11.00
C ASP A 53 13.25 -16.35 -10.19
N ARG A 54 13.39 -17.33 -9.29
CA ARG A 54 14.58 -17.50 -8.44
C ARG A 54 15.40 -18.67 -8.94
N ILE A 55 16.54 -18.41 -9.57
CA ILE A 55 17.48 -19.46 -10.01
C ILE A 55 18.17 -20.03 -8.78
N VAL A 56 17.94 -21.31 -8.52
CA VAL A 56 18.51 -22.04 -7.37
C VAL A 56 19.62 -23.01 -7.78
N ALA A 57 19.67 -23.39 -9.06
CA ALA A 57 20.80 -24.13 -9.62
C ALA A 57 21.02 -23.80 -11.11
N VAL A 58 22.25 -24.02 -11.57
CA VAL A 58 22.71 -23.85 -12.95
C VAL A 58 23.38 -25.14 -13.38
N ASP A 59 22.87 -25.78 -14.43
CA ASP A 59 23.35 -27.07 -14.93
C ASP A 59 23.48 -28.13 -13.83
N GLY A 60 22.54 -28.11 -12.87
CA GLY A 60 22.51 -28.99 -11.70
C GLY A 60 23.38 -28.52 -10.51
N GLU A 61 24.21 -27.48 -10.67
CA GLU A 61 25.01 -26.92 -9.58
C GLU A 61 24.21 -25.89 -8.77
N PRO A 62 23.97 -26.09 -7.47
CA PRO A 62 23.25 -25.14 -6.64
C PRO A 62 23.97 -23.79 -6.51
N VAL A 63 23.20 -22.72 -6.33
CA VAL A 63 23.77 -21.40 -6.01
C VAL A 63 24.41 -21.45 -4.62
N ASN A 64 25.69 -21.09 -4.54
CA ASN A 64 26.46 -21.14 -3.29
C ASN A 64 26.10 -19.95 -2.38
N ALA A 65 25.50 -20.23 -1.22
CA ALA A 65 25.17 -19.25 -0.19
C ALA A 65 26.40 -18.53 0.39
N GLN A 66 27.59 -19.15 0.32
CA GLN A 66 28.86 -18.61 0.83
C GLN A 66 29.79 -18.11 -0.29
N ALA A 67 29.24 -17.83 -1.48
CA ALA A 67 30.02 -17.33 -2.60
C ALA A 67 30.77 -16.04 -2.22
N THR A 68 32.07 -16.01 -2.51
CA THR A 68 32.90 -14.83 -2.38
C THR A 68 32.46 -13.72 -3.34
N PRO A 69 32.79 -12.45 -3.08
CA PRO A 69 32.48 -11.37 -4.02
C PRO A 69 32.99 -11.61 -5.45
N ALA A 70 34.15 -12.28 -5.60
CA ALA A 70 34.73 -12.60 -6.90
C ALA A 70 33.94 -13.70 -7.64
N GLU A 71 33.43 -14.70 -6.93
CA GLU A 71 32.54 -15.73 -7.49
C GLU A 71 31.19 -15.10 -7.89
N MET A 72 30.67 -14.19 -7.07
CA MET A 72 29.42 -13.48 -7.36
C MET A 72 29.51 -12.57 -8.59
N GLN A 73 30.67 -11.97 -8.86
CA GLN A 73 30.91 -11.21 -10.09
C GLN A 73 30.88 -12.07 -11.36
N GLN A 74 31.04 -13.39 -11.23
CA GLN A 74 31.00 -14.36 -12.34
C GLN A 74 29.68 -15.16 -12.35
N ALA A 75 28.74 -14.83 -11.47
CA ALA A 75 27.42 -15.48 -11.44
C ALA A 75 26.60 -15.12 -12.70
N ILE A 76 25.59 -15.93 -13.01
CA ILE A 76 24.70 -15.69 -14.14
C ILE A 76 23.99 -14.34 -14.00
N GLY A 77 23.96 -13.55 -15.07
CA GLY A 77 23.31 -12.24 -15.14
C GLY A 77 24.12 -11.10 -14.54
N THR A 78 25.43 -11.29 -14.38
CA THR A 78 26.37 -10.26 -13.90
C THR A 78 27.37 -9.89 -14.99
N TYR A 79 28.07 -8.76 -14.80
CA TYR A 79 28.97 -8.21 -15.83
C TYR A 79 30.08 -9.18 -16.29
N SER A 80 30.60 -10.03 -15.40
CA SER A 80 31.69 -10.96 -15.74
C SER A 80 31.22 -12.41 -15.93
N GLU A 81 29.94 -12.63 -16.20
CA GLU A 81 29.37 -13.95 -16.52
C GLU A 81 30.11 -14.63 -17.70
N ALA A 82 30.52 -13.87 -18.72
CA ALA A 82 31.24 -14.43 -19.87
C ALA A 82 32.55 -15.15 -19.48
N LEU A 83 33.21 -14.72 -18.39
CA LEU A 83 34.41 -15.40 -17.88
C LEU A 83 34.11 -16.79 -17.31
N ARG A 84 32.92 -16.98 -16.69
CA ARG A 84 32.46 -18.30 -16.23
C ARG A 84 32.32 -19.25 -17.42
N TRP A 85 31.64 -18.80 -18.47
CA TRP A 85 31.39 -19.61 -19.66
C TRP A 85 32.64 -19.89 -20.47
N ALA A 86 33.56 -18.92 -20.56
CA ALA A 86 34.87 -19.13 -21.18
C ALA A 86 35.69 -20.20 -20.45
N LYS A 87 35.70 -20.20 -19.11
CA LYS A 87 36.36 -21.24 -18.30
C LYS A 87 35.73 -22.62 -18.49
N ALA A 88 34.42 -22.67 -18.72
CA ALA A 88 33.69 -23.90 -19.03
C ALA A 88 33.84 -24.35 -20.50
N GLY A 89 34.54 -23.59 -21.35
CA GLY A 89 34.70 -23.90 -22.78
C GLY A 89 33.41 -23.77 -23.59
N ALA A 90 32.44 -22.99 -23.12
CA ALA A 90 31.15 -22.83 -23.77
C ALA A 90 31.22 -21.89 -25.00
N HIS A 91 30.32 -22.09 -25.95
CA HIS A 91 30.25 -21.36 -27.22
C HIS A 91 28.78 -20.99 -27.55
N ASP A 92 28.56 -20.23 -28.63
CA ASP A 92 27.20 -19.88 -29.07
C ASP A 92 26.38 -21.15 -29.30
N GLY A 93 25.17 -21.19 -28.75
CA GLY A 93 24.28 -22.34 -28.84
C GLY A 93 24.52 -23.41 -27.76
N THR A 94 25.51 -23.27 -26.88
CA THR A 94 25.66 -24.18 -25.72
C THR A 94 24.38 -24.15 -24.89
N PRO A 95 23.73 -25.31 -24.63
CA PRO A 95 22.54 -25.35 -23.80
C PRO A 95 22.91 -25.04 -22.35
N VAL A 96 22.03 -24.32 -21.66
CA VAL A 96 22.12 -24.06 -20.22
C VAL A 96 20.77 -24.35 -19.60
N THR A 97 20.76 -25.16 -18.55
CA THR A 97 19.57 -25.50 -17.77
C THR A 97 19.59 -24.76 -16.44
N LEU A 98 18.54 -24.00 -16.18
CA LEU A 98 18.32 -23.28 -14.93
C LEU A 98 17.22 -24.00 -14.14
N THR A 99 17.55 -24.44 -12.93
CA THR A 99 16.52 -24.86 -11.98
C THR A 99 16.04 -23.61 -11.26
N VAL A 100 14.76 -23.30 -11.41
CA VAL A 100 14.15 -22.08 -10.88
C VAL A 100 13.01 -22.40 -9.90
N MET A 101 12.92 -21.62 -8.84
CA MET A 101 11.75 -21.55 -7.98
C MET A 101 10.84 -20.42 -8.43
N ARG A 102 9.57 -20.74 -8.65
CA ARG A 102 8.49 -19.81 -8.99
C ARG A 102 7.39 -19.92 -7.95
N ARG A 103 6.70 -18.83 -7.64
CA ARG A 103 5.52 -18.88 -6.77
C ARG A 103 4.44 -19.78 -7.39
N ALA A 104 3.80 -20.61 -6.56
CA ALA A 104 2.59 -21.34 -6.94
C ALA A 104 1.37 -20.43 -6.76
N THR A 105 1.11 -19.53 -7.71
CA THR A 105 0.04 -18.52 -7.63
C THR A 105 -1.15 -18.87 -8.55
N PRO A 106 -2.41 -18.85 -8.06
CA PRO A 106 -2.79 -18.70 -6.65
C PRO A 106 -2.47 -19.98 -5.84
N GLY A 107 -2.12 -19.85 -4.56
CA GLY A 107 -1.79 -21.02 -3.73
C GLY A 107 -0.74 -20.77 -2.65
N GLN A 108 -0.03 -21.84 -2.26
CA GLN A 108 0.98 -21.81 -1.21
C GLN A 108 2.33 -22.31 -1.72
N GLY A 109 3.39 -21.66 -1.24
CA GLY A 109 4.78 -22.08 -1.42
C GLY A 109 5.30 -21.87 -2.83
N TRP A 110 6.35 -22.62 -3.14
CA TRP A 110 7.10 -22.51 -4.38
C TRP A 110 7.00 -23.80 -5.20
N GLN A 111 6.97 -23.66 -6.51
CA GLN A 111 7.16 -24.74 -7.47
C GLN A 111 8.56 -24.65 -8.07
N THR A 112 9.21 -25.80 -8.21
CA THR A 112 10.51 -25.90 -8.88
C THR A 112 10.31 -26.33 -10.33
N LEU A 113 10.96 -25.62 -11.25
CA LEU A 113 10.89 -25.84 -12.69
C LEU A 113 12.31 -25.87 -13.26
N ASP A 114 12.58 -26.78 -14.19
CA ASP A 114 13.80 -26.72 -15.00
C ASP A 114 13.50 -26.00 -16.31
N VAL A 115 14.34 -25.03 -16.64
CA VAL A 115 14.20 -24.19 -17.82
C VAL A 115 15.48 -24.24 -18.62
N THR A 116 15.40 -24.66 -19.88
CA THR A 116 16.58 -24.80 -20.75
C THR A 116 16.54 -23.75 -21.86
N GLY A 117 17.65 -23.02 -22.00
CA GLY A 117 17.89 -22.11 -23.11
C GLY A 117 19.27 -22.33 -23.70
N ALA A 118 19.76 -21.35 -24.45
CA ALA A 118 21.10 -21.39 -25.03
C ALA A 118 21.89 -20.12 -24.72
N LEU A 119 23.20 -20.26 -24.56
CA LEU A 119 24.12 -19.14 -24.50
C LEU A 119 24.20 -18.46 -25.86
N ARG A 120 24.16 -17.13 -25.87
CA ARG A 120 24.24 -16.32 -27.09
C ARG A 120 25.30 -15.23 -26.93
N PRO A 121 26.00 -14.86 -28.01
CA PRO A 121 26.84 -13.67 -28.02
C PRO A 121 25.96 -12.41 -28.01
N ARG A 122 26.44 -11.34 -27.37
CA ARG A 122 25.76 -10.04 -27.48
C ARG A 122 25.84 -9.57 -28.94
N PRO A 123 24.71 -9.23 -29.60
CA PRO A 123 24.76 -8.75 -30.97
C PRO A 123 25.56 -7.45 -31.05
N ASN A 124 26.50 -7.39 -31.99
CA ASN A 124 27.18 -6.17 -32.39
C ASN A 124 26.98 -6.02 -33.90
N VAL A 125 25.79 -5.53 -34.29
CA VAL A 125 25.38 -5.44 -35.69
C VAL A 125 25.44 -4.00 -36.16
N ARG A 126 25.93 -3.80 -37.38
CA ARG A 126 26.03 -2.48 -38.01
C ARG A 126 25.38 -2.47 -39.38
N THR A 127 24.90 -1.31 -39.82
CA THR A 127 24.46 -1.09 -41.20
C THR A 127 25.66 -1.08 -42.16
N ALA A 128 25.38 -1.12 -43.48
CA ALA A 128 26.40 -0.92 -44.51
C ALA A 128 27.16 0.41 -44.35
N ASP A 129 26.48 1.45 -43.86
CA ASP A 129 27.06 2.75 -43.55
C ASP A 129 27.73 2.82 -42.16
N ASN A 130 28.06 1.66 -41.57
CA ASN A 130 28.75 1.51 -40.29
C ASN A 130 28.01 2.10 -39.07
N ARG A 131 26.68 2.25 -39.12
CA ARG A 131 25.87 2.69 -37.97
C ARG A 131 25.54 1.51 -37.06
N ILE A 132 25.65 1.69 -35.75
CA ILE A 132 25.29 0.66 -34.76
C ILE A 132 23.77 0.48 -34.75
N LEU A 133 23.34 -0.79 -34.81
CA LEU A 133 21.94 -1.20 -34.69
C LEU A 133 21.66 -1.71 -33.28
N LEU A 134 20.41 -1.54 -32.81
CA LEU A 134 19.96 -2.13 -31.55
C LEU A 134 19.91 -3.66 -31.57
N GLY A 135 19.86 -4.25 -32.75
CA GLY A 135 19.90 -5.70 -32.95
C GLY A 135 19.93 -6.08 -34.43
N PRO A 136 20.06 -7.38 -34.74
CA PRO A 136 19.92 -7.87 -36.11
C PRO A 136 18.56 -7.45 -36.69
N GLY A 137 18.58 -6.66 -37.78
CA GLY A 137 17.37 -6.14 -38.43
C GLY A 137 16.63 -5.03 -37.67
N GLY A 138 17.17 -4.55 -36.54
CA GLY A 138 16.60 -3.48 -35.73
C GLY A 138 16.96 -2.07 -36.22
N PRO A 139 16.42 -1.02 -35.57
CA PRO A 139 16.72 0.36 -35.91
C PRO A 139 18.14 0.78 -35.52
N PRO A 140 18.69 1.83 -36.16
CA PRO A 140 19.94 2.45 -35.75
C PRO A 140 19.79 3.14 -34.39
N GLU A 141 20.81 3.03 -33.54
CA GLU A 141 20.75 3.44 -32.13
C GLU A 141 20.55 4.95 -31.92
N MET A 142 21.27 5.81 -32.65
CA MET A 142 21.34 7.26 -32.36
C MET A 142 20.87 8.20 -33.49
N TYR A 143 20.57 7.70 -34.69
CA TYR A 143 20.64 8.54 -35.90
C TYR A 143 19.34 8.68 -36.70
N GLU A 144 18.23 8.16 -36.20
CA GLU A 144 16.96 8.19 -36.92
C GLU A 144 15.87 8.88 -36.12
N ASN A 145 15.26 9.91 -36.73
CA ASN A 145 14.06 10.56 -36.21
C ASN A 145 12.83 9.79 -36.73
N ASP A 146 12.11 9.17 -35.80
CA ASP A 146 10.91 8.37 -36.04
C ASP A 146 9.61 9.12 -35.68
N GLY A 147 9.71 10.43 -35.40
CA GLY A 147 8.58 11.28 -35.03
C GLY A 147 8.29 11.34 -33.53
N PHE A 148 9.11 10.70 -32.69
CA PHE A 148 9.00 10.72 -31.22
C PHE A 148 10.10 11.59 -30.58
N ASP A 149 9.97 11.85 -29.28
CA ASP A 149 10.79 12.76 -28.49
C ASP A 149 12.23 12.27 -28.20
N ARG A 150 12.50 10.98 -28.37
CA ARG A 150 13.80 10.34 -28.10
C ARG A 150 14.27 9.53 -29.30
N GLY A 151 15.59 9.39 -29.48
CA GLY A 151 16.14 8.38 -30.40
C GLY A 151 15.88 6.94 -29.91
N TRP A 152 16.02 5.96 -30.80
CA TRP A 152 15.72 4.55 -30.52
C TRP A 152 16.53 3.98 -29.35
N GLY A 153 17.83 4.26 -29.24
CA GLY A 153 18.69 3.76 -28.16
C GLY A 153 18.25 4.23 -26.77
N PRO A 154 18.19 5.54 -26.51
CA PRO A 154 17.70 6.07 -25.23
C PRO A 154 16.27 5.66 -24.90
N TRP A 155 15.40 5.49 -25.91
CA TRP A 155 14.06 4.96 -25.70
C TRP A 155 14.08 3.50 -25.28
N ALA A 156 14.85 2.65 -25.97
CA ALA A 156 14.97 1.24 -25.70
C ALA A 156 15.52 0.99 -24.28
N GLU A 157 16.56 1.71 -23.87
CA GLU A 157 17.10 1.63 -22.51
C GLU A 157 16.04 2.00 -21.45
N ALA A 158 15.30 3.10 -21.66
CA ALA A 158 14.22 3.50 -20.77
C ALA A 158 13.08 2.47 -20.71
N PHE A 159 12.73 1.88 -21.85
CA PHE A 159 11.71 0.83 -21.94
C PHE A 159 12.14 -0.43 -21.19
N ALA A 160 13.38 -0.90 -21.39
CA ALA A 160 13.93 -2.05 -20.68
C ALA A 160 13.94 -1.85 -19.16
N LYS A 161 14.30 -0.66 -18.69
CA LYS A 161 14.24 -0.30 -17.26
C LYS A 161 12.81 -0.33 -16.72
N SER A 162 11.85 0.18 -17.47
CA SER A 162 10.42 0.12 -17.11
C SER A 162 9.92 -1.33 -17.06
N ALA A 163 10.27 -2.15 -18.05
CA ALA A 163 9.92 -3.56 -18.09
C ALA A 163 10.48 -4.32 -16.88
N SER A 164 11.75 -4.08 -16.53
CA SER A 164 12.36 -4.65 -15.34
C SER A 164 11.59 -4.24 -14.07
N ALA A 165 11.28 -2.95 -13.89
CA ALA A 165 10.54 -2.48 -12.72
C ALA A 165 9.10 -3.04 -12.61
N VAL A 166 8.40 -3.20 -13.73
CA VAL A 166 6.99 -3.65 -13.76
C VAL A 166 6.87 -5.17 -13.63
N LEU A 167 7.75 -5.92 -14.29
CA LEU A 167 7.69 -7.38 -14.35
C LEU A 167 8.36 -8.05 -13.14
N ASP A 168 9.22 -7.33 -12.43
CA ASP A 168 9.87 -7.83 -11.23
C ASP A 168 8.90 -8.06 -10.06
N ASP A 169 9.35 -8.88 -9.11
CA ASP A 169 8.57 -9.30 -7.96
C ASP A 169 8.16 -8.09 -7.10
N PRO A 170 6.84 -7.86 -6.89
CA PRO A 170 6.33 -6.74 -6.10
C PRO A 170 6.84 -6.68 -4.66
N LEU A 171 7.34 -7.80 -4.11
CA LEU A 171 7.97 -7.80 -2.80
C LEU A 171 9.23 -6.93 -2.77
N TYR A 172 9.90 -6.77 -3.91
CA TYR A 172 11.15 -6.04 -4.06
C TYR A 172 11.01 -4.77 -4.91
N ALA A 173 9.94 -4.67 -5.73
CA ALA A 173 9.57 -3.45 -6.43
C ALA A 173 8.70 -2.54 -5.54
N LEU A 174 9.34 -1.76 -4.65
CA LEU A 174 8.64 -0.77 -3.84
C LEU A 174 8.12 0.35 -4.74
N SER A 175 6.84 0.74 -4.57
CA SER A 175 6.15 1.88 -5.21
C SER A 175 5.65 1.74 -6.67
N LEU A 176 4.98 0.64 -7.02
CA LEU A 176 4.25 0.55 -8.29
C LEU A 176 2.76 0.93 -8.13
N THR A 177 2.30 1.92 -8.91
CA THR A 177 0.87 2.25 -9.04
C THR A 177 0.35 1.74 -10.38
N SER A 178 -0.41 0.64 -10.37
CA SER A 178 -0.74 -0.12 -11.58
C SER A 178 -1.45 0.70 -12.65
N SER A 179 -2.40 1.56 -12.26
CA SER A 179 -3.15 2.40 -13.20
C SER A 179 -2.29 3.49 -13.85
N TYR A 180 -1.41 4.13 -13.07
CA TYR A 180 -0.48 5.14 -13.56
C TYR A 180 0.52 4.52 -14.53
N GLU A 181 1.14 3.40 -14.15
CA GLU A 181 2.10 2.72 -15.01
C GLU A 181 1.45 2.12 -16.27
N LEU A 182 0.20 1.65 -16.19
CA LEU A 182 -0.54 1.21 -17.37
C LEU A 182 -0.75 2.37 -18.35
N GLY A 183 -1.12 3.56 -17.85
CA GLY A 183 -1.22 4.76 -18.68
C GLY A 183 0.10 5.12 -19.36
N ASN A 184 1.21 5.10 -18.61
CA ASN A 184 2.55 5.34 -19.15
C ASN A 184 2.94 4.30 -20.22
N LEU A 185 2.63 3.02 -19.98
CA LEU A 185 2.90 1.95 -20.93
C LEU A 185 2.08 2.12 -22.22
N LEU A 186 0.77 2.37 -22.11
CA LEU A 186 -0.11 2.54 -23.27
C LEU A 186 0.30 3.75 -24.13
N ALA A 187 0.88 4.79 -23.54
CA ALA A 187 1.47 5.91 -24.28
C ALA A 187 2.66 5.48 -25.17
N GLN A 188 3.34 4.36 -24.85
CA GLN A 188 4.42 3.78 -25.67
C GLN A 188 3.90 2.89 -26.81
N GLU A 189 2.63 2.47 -26.77
CA GLU A 189 2.05 1.53 -27.74
C GLU A 189 2.24 1.96 -29.21
N PRO A 190 2.03 3.24 -29.60
CA PRO A 190 2.24 3.66 -30.98
C PRO A 190 3.67 3.42 -31.47
N ARG A 191 4.66 3.61 -30.59
CA ARG A 191 6.07 3.46 -30.91
C ARG A 191 6.49 2.00 -30.99
N VAL A 192 5.95 1.15 -30.13
CA VAL A 192 6.14 -0.31 -30.20
C VAL A 192 5.55 -0.86 -31.51
N ARG A 193 4.34 -0.41 -31.90
CA ARG A 193 3.73 -0.80 -33.19
C ARG A 193 4.56 -0.32 -34.39
N LEU A 194 5.08 0.91 -34.34
CA LEU A 194 5.97 1.43 -35.38
C LEU A 194 7.25 0.59 -35.51
N LEU A 195 7.85 0.21 -34.39
CA LEU A 195 9.04 -0.65 -34.36
C LEU A 195 8.77 -1.97 -35.08
N ALA A 196 7.67 -2.65 -34.73
CA ALA A 196 7.29 -3.93 -35.35
C ALA A 196 7.00 -3.80 -36.85
N GLN A 197 6.35 -2.71 -37.27
CA GLN A 197 6.02 -2.47 -38.68
C GLN A 197 7.26 -2.14 -39.52
N LYS A 198 8.15 -1.29 -39.01
CA LYS A 198 9.27 -0.74 -39.78
C LYS A 198 10.53 -1.60 -39.70
N TYR A 199 10.73 -2.32 -38.59
CA TYR A 199 11.90 -3.16 -38.34
C TYR A 199 11.48 -4.56 -37.85
N PRO A 200 10.77 -5.35 -38.68
CA PRO A 200 10.37 -6.71 -38.31
C PRO A 200 11.63 -7.55 -38.03
N SER A 201 11.87 -7.86 -36.76
CA SER A 201 13.13 -8.42 -36.28
C SER A 201 12.94 -9.10 -34.92
N PRO A 202 13.86 -10.00 -34.51
CA PRO A 202 13.83 -10.60 -33.17
C PRO A 202 13.84 -9.56 -32.04
N PHE A 203 14.46 -8.39 -32.27
CA PHE A 203 14.42 -7.26 -31.36
C PHE A 203 12.99 -6.72 -31.19
N ALA A 204 12.29 -6.45 -32.31
CA ALA A 204 10.93 -5.95 -32.28
C ALA A 204 9.96 -6.96 -31.62
N ASP A 205 10.13 -8.25 -31.91
CA ASP A 205 9.33 -9.32 -31.31
C ASP A 205 9.52 -9.38 -29.78
N ALA A 206 10.77 -9.29 -29.31
CA ALA A 206 11.07 -9.29 -27.88
C ALA A 206 10.51 -8.05 -27.16
N VAL A 207 10.59 -6.88 -27.78
CA VAL A 207 9.98 -5.64 -27.24
C VAL A 207 8.46 -5.74 -27.19
N GLN A 208 7.83 -6.30 -28.23
CA GLN A 208 6.39 -6.53 -28.25
C GLN A 208 5.98 -7.53 -27.15
N GLN A 209 6.72 -8.62 -26.96
CA GLN A 209 6.47 -9.58 -25.88
C GLN A 209 6.57 -8.94 -24.50
N ASP A 210 7.59 -8.11 -24.25
CA ASP A 210 7.76 -7.40 -22.98
C ASP A 210 6.62 -6.39 -22.77
N PHE A 211 6.23 -5.66 -23.82
CA PHE A 211 5.07 -4.73 -23.79
C PHE A 211 3.79 -5.46 -23.37
N GLU A 212 3.51 -6.61 -23.99
CA GLU A 212 2.33 -7.41 -23.70
C GLU A 212 2.35 -8.00 -22.29
N ALA A 213 3.50 -8.52 -21.84
CA ALA A 213 3.67 -9.03 -20.48
C ALA A 213 3.47 -7.92 -19.43
N MET A 214 4.02 -6.73 -19.67
CA MET A 214 3.80 -5.58 -18.78
C MET A 214 2.32 -5.18 -18.75
N ARG A 215 1.65 -5.15 -19.92
CA ARG A 215 0.24 -4.81 -20.04
C ARG A 215 -0.63 -5.78 -19.25
N GLU A 216 -0.43 -7.08 -19.45
CA GLU A 216 -1.14 -8.13 -18.70
C GLU A 216 -0.92 -7.99 -17.19
N ARG A 217 0.34 -7.77 -16.77
CA ARG A 217 0.72 -7.62 -15.37
C ARG A 217 0.06 -6.42 -14.68
N LEU A 218 0.05 -5.26 -15.37
CA LEU A 218 -0.47 -3.99 -14.85
C LEU A 218 -2.00 -3.92 -14.87
N GLN A 219 -2.62 -4.47 -15.91
CA GLN A 219 -4.07 -4.50 -16.02
C GLN A 219 -4.68 -5.53 -15.06
N GLY A 220 -4.03 -6.69 -14.92
CA GLY A 220 -4.52 -7.81 -14.13
C GLY A 220 -5.77 -8.47 -14.70
N PRO A 221 -6.10 -9.70 -14.25
CA PRO A 221 -7.29 -10.41 -14.70
C PRO A 221 -8.58 -9.68 -14.31
N ALA A 222 -9.63 -9.86 -15.11
CA ALA A 222 -10.98 -9.49 -14.69
C ALA A 222 -11.45 -10.45 -13.59
N ILE A 223 -12.07 -9.90 -12.55
CA ILE A 223 -12.55 -10.66 -11.39
C ILE A 223 -14.08 -10.57 -11.33
N THR A 224 -14.73 -11.71 -11.13
CA THR A 224 -16.14 -11.73 -10.75
C THR A 224 -16.22 -11.80 -9.22
N LEU A 225 -16.87 -10.82 -8.61
CA LEU A 225 -17.14 -10.84 -7.18
C LEU A 225 -18.28 -11.84 -6.90
N PRO A 226 -18.20 -12.65 -5.82
CA PRO A 226 -19.32 -13.47 -5.37
C PRO A 226 -20.59 -12.66 -5.12
N GLU A 227 -21.74 -13.32 -5.18
CA GLU A 227 -23.00 -12.74 -4.73
C GLU A 227 -22.87 -12.30 -3.26
N GLY A 228 -23.43 -11.13 -2.94
CA GLY A 228 -23.36 -10.54 -1.61
C GLY A 228 -21.99 -9.94 -1.20
N ALA A 229 -20.95 -10.02 -2.06
CA ALA A 229 -19.62 -9.53 -1.71
C ALA A 229 -19.57 -8.03 -1.39
N MET A 230 -20.54 -7.25 -1.87
CA MET A 230 -20.68 -5.80 -1.70
C MET A 230 -21.80 -5.39 -0.71
N ASP A 231 -22.54 -6.34 -0.13
CA ASP A 231 -23.69 -6.05 0.74
C ASP A 231 -23.31 -5.19 1.95
N TYR A 232 -22.07 -5.34 2.42
CA TYR A 232 -21.54 -4.55 3.53
C TYR A 232 -21.56 -3.04 3.26
N ARG A 233 -21.43 -2.59 1.99
CA ARG A 233 -21.53 -1.17 1.65
C ARG A 233 -22.96 -0.67 1.75
N ALA A 234 -23.92 -1.43 1.21
CA ALA A 234 -25.34 -1.11 1.33
C ALA A 234 -25.81 -1.11 2.80
N GLN A 235 -25.35 -2.09 3.60
CA GLN A 235 -25.59 -2.12 5.04
C GLN A 235 -24.96 -0.91 5.75
N GLY A 236 -23.76 -0.50 5.35
CA GLY A 236 -23.11 0.70 5.86
C GLY A 236 -23.87 1.99 5.55
N GLU A 237 -24.41 2.12 4.34
CA GLU A 237 -25.28 3.23 3.94
C GLU A 237 -26.58 3.27 4.75
N GLN A 238 -27.26 2.12 4.87
CA GLN A 238 -28.46 1.99 5.69
C GLN A 238 -28.19 2.39 7.15
N ARG A 239 -27.11 1.87 7.73
CA ARG A 239 -26.68 2.21 9.09
C ARG A 239 -26.41 3.70 9.24
N ALA A 240 -25.76 4.34 8.25
CA ALA A 240 -25.50 5.78 8.27
C ALA A 240 -26.80 6.60 8.22
N ASP A 241 -27.80 6.15 7.48
CA ASP A 241 -29.11 6.79 7.42
C ASP A 241 -29.89 6.66 8.73
N GLU A 242 -29.88 5.47 9.36
CA GLU A 242 -30.51 5.23 10.66
C GLU A 242 -29.88 6.09 11.77
N ILE A 243 -28.55 6.18 11.82
CA ILE A 243 -27.85 7.03 12.79
C ILE A 243 -28.11 8.51 12.52
N ARG A 244 -28.15 8.95 11.25
CA ARG A 244 -28.50 10.32 10.87
C ARG A 244 -29.89 10.72 11.38
N GLN A 245 -30.88 9.84 11.23
CA GLN A 245 -32.24 10.09 11.72
C GLN A 245 -32.26 10.25 13.25
N GLN A 246 -31.57 9.36 13.97
CA GLN A 246 -31.45 9.45 15.43
C GLN A 246 -30.73 10.73 15.86
N ALA A 247 -29.66 11.11 15.16
CA ALA A 247 -28.92 12.34 15.43
C ALA A 247 -29.79 13.59 15.25
N GLN A 248 -30.57 13.67 14.18
CA GLN A 248 -31.47 14.80 13.92
C GLN A 248 -32.62 14.89 14.93
N ALA A 249 -33.19 13.75 15.33
CA ALA A 249 -34.20 13.71 16.37
C ALA A 249 -33.64 14.20 17.72
N ALA A 250 -32.45 13.72 18.10
CA ALA A 250 -31.78 14.11 19.34
C ALA A 250 -31.34 15.58 19.34
N TRP A 251 -30.83 16.10 18.22
CA TRP A 251 -30.51 17.51 18.04
C TRP A 251 -31.75 18.40 18.20
N THR A 252 -32.85 18.02 17.56
CA THR A 252 -34.12 18.75 17.64
C THR A 252 -34.66 18.76 19.07
N ALA A 253 -34.62 17.61 19.75
CA ALA A 253 -35.03 17.50 21.15
C ALA A 253 -34.18 18.36 22.08
N LEU A 254 -32.86 18.36 21.91
CA LEU A 254 -31.95 19.23 22.68
C LEU A 254 -32.26 20.70 22.46
N ARG A 255 -32.44 21.14 21.21
CA ARG A 255 -32.73 22.54 20.91
C ARG A 255 -34.07 22.99 21.51
N ALA A 256 -35.07 22.11 21.53
CA ALA A 256 -36.34 22.38 22.22
C ALA A 256 -36.15 22.49 23.74
N GLU A 257 -35.36 21.58 24.35
CA GLU A 257 -35.02 21.61 25.79
C GLU A 257 -34.34 22.93 26.18
N LEU A 258 -33.45 23.45 25.34
CA LEU A 258 -32.65 24.65 25.62
C LEU A 258 -33.30 25.96 25.16
N ALA A 259 -34.48 25.93 24.55
CA ALA A 259 -35.08 27.07 23.86
C ALA A 259 -35.21 28.32 24.76
N ASP A 260 -35.76 28.15 25.97
CA ASP A 260 -36.00 29.26 26.92
C ASP A 260 -34.72 29.92 27.43
N ARG A 261 -33.59 29.18 27.40
CA ARG A 261 -32.28 29.66 27.82
C ARG A 261 -31.37 30.03 26.66
N SER A 262 -31.83 29.89 25.42
CA SER A 262 -31.05 30.19 24.23
C SER A 262 -31.01 31.69 23.94
N ILE A 263 -29.92 32.16 23.36
CA ILE A 263 -29.74 33.54 22.88
C ILE A 263 -30.35 33.62 21.47
N THR A 264 -31.44 34.37 21.33
CA THR A 264 -32.12 34.59 20.05
C THR A 264 -32.54 36.07 19.92
N PRO A 265 -32.11 36.79 18.88
CA PRO A 265 -31.20 36.36 17.81
C PRO A 265 -29.75 36.17 18.30
N LEU A 266 -28.97 35.32 17.61
CA LEU A 266 -27.56 35.04 17.93
C LEU A 266 -26.64 36.23 17.62
N PHE A 267 -26.92 36.90 16.49
CA PHE A 267 -26.17 38.06 16.00
C PHE A 267 -27.11 39.28 15.87
N PRO A 268 -26.61 40.51 16.12
CA PRO A 268 -25.26 40.81 16.60
C PRO A 268 -25.03 40.27 18.02
N ALA A 269 -23.83 39.75 18.27
CA ALA A 269 -23.42 39.22 19.55
C ALA A 269 -23.22 40.36 20.56
N GLU A 270 -23.55 40.10 21.82
CA GLU A 270 -23.33 41.07 22.90
C GLU A 270 -21.84 41.40 23.03
N HIS A 271 -21.49 42.68 23.08
CA HIS A 271 -20.08 43.07 23.14
C HIS A 271 -19.48 42.66 24.50
N PRO A 272 -18.41 41.84 24.55
CA PRO A 272 -17.91 41.23 25.79
C PRO A 272 -17.37 42.21 26.84
N ILE A 273 -16.90 43.39 26.39
CA ILE A 273 -16.34 44.45 27.26
C ILE A 273 -17.32 45.60 27.53
N HIS A 274 -18.01 46.10 26.50
CA HIS A 274 -18.88 47.29 26.58
C HIS A 274 -20.38 46.97 26.66
N GLY A 275 -20.76 45.70 26.52
CA GLY A 275 -22.14 45.23 26.52
C GLY A 275 -22.65 44.72 27.88
N ARG A 276 -23.92 44.29 27.90
CA ARG A 276 -24.60 43.67 29.04
C ARG A 276 -24.30 42.18 29.15
N ARG A 277 -23.06 41.87 29.55
CA ARG A 277 -22.57 40.48 29.66
C ARG A 277 -23.39 39.63 30.64
N ASP A 278 -23.90 40.23 31.71
CA ASP A 278 -24.80 39.61 32.69
C ASP A 278 -26.07 39.01 32.06
N ALA A 279 -26.55 39.57 30.95
CA ALA A 279 -27.74 39.10 30.25
C ALA A 279 -27.51 37.85 29.38
N VAL A 280 -26.25 37.52 29.08
CA VAL A 280 -25.87 36.41 28.17
C VAL A 280 -25.05 35.32 28.85
N VAL A 281 -24.33 35.59 29.93
CA VAL A 281 -23.56 34.57 30.67
C VAL A 281 -24.46 33.46 31.17
N GLY A 282 -24.04 32.20 30.98
CA GLY A 282 -24.80 31.01 31.38
C GLY A 282 -25.98 30.67 30.47
N ARG A 283 -26.29 31.50 29.46
CA ARG A 283 -27.22 31.19 28.36
C ARG A 283 -26.53 30.39 27.27
N TYR A 284 -27.33 29.80 26.39
CA TYR A 284 -26.83 28.96 25.30
C TYR A 284 -26.82 29.68 23.96
N ALA A 285 -25.72 29.56 23.24
CA ALA A 285 -25.56 30.01 21.86
C ALA A 285 -25.52 28.79 20.93
N THR A 286 -26.39 28.73 19.94
CA THR A 286 -26.29 27.75 18.84
C THR A 286 -25.53 28.40 17.69
N LEU A 287 -24.29 28.00 17.47
CA LEU A 287 -23.43 28.56 16.43
C LEU A 287 -23.90 28.13 15.03
N PRO A 288 -23.69 28.97 14.00
CA PRO A 288 -23.86 28.53 12.62
C PRO A 288 -22.88 27.39 12.28
N PRO A 289 -23.13 26.59 11.22
CA PRO A 289 -22.24 25.52 10.82
C PRO A 289 -20.81 26.02 10.51
N LEU A 290 -19.84 25.54 11.28
CA LEU A 290 -18.42 25.90 11.16
C LEU A 290 -17.68 24.88 10.28
N ARG A 291 -16.69 25.34 9.51
CA ARG A 291 -15.80 24.54 8.66
C ARG A 291 -14.34 24.72 9.10
N ASN A 292 -13.42 23.97 8.51
CA ASN A 292 -11.98 24.05 8.81
C ASN A 292 -11.38 25.47 8.74
N ARG A 293 -11.91 26.35 7.87
CA ARG A 293 -11.46 27.76 7.79
C ARG A 293 -11.82 28.59 9.03
N ASP A 294 -12.80 28.13 9.79
CA ASP A 294 -13.31 28.77 11.00
C ASP A 294 -12.57 28.25 12.25
N TRP A 295 -11.52 27.44 12.05
CA TRP A 295 -10.57 27.01 13.07
C TRP A 295 -9.38 27.98 13.08
N VAL A 296 -9.13 28.61 14.21
CA VAL A 296 -8.05 29.58 14.38
C VAL A 296 -7.06 29.06 15.40
N GLY A 297 -5.79 28.96 14.99
CA GLY A 297 -4.67 28.64 15.88
C GLY A 297 -4.07 29.91 16.46
N GLU A 298 -4.02 30.01 17.79
CA GLU A 298 -3.44 31.16 18.49
C GLU A 298 -2.80 30.74 19.81
N ALA A 299 -1.60 31.28 20.07
CA ALA A 299 -0.83 31.03 21.30
C ALA A 299 -0.67 29.54 21.65
N GLY A 300 -0.56 28.68 20.64
CA GLY A 300 -0.41 27.23 20.80
C GLY A 300 -1.71 26.49 21.11
N ARG A 301 -2.88 27.14 20.94
CA ARG A 301 -4.20 26.53 21.12
C ARG A 301 -5.07 26.72 19.88
N THR A 302 -6.03 25.83 19.69
CA THR A 302 -6.97 25.88 18.56
C THR A 302 -8.38 26.27 19.00
N TRP A 303 -9.04 27.13 18.23
CA TRP A 303 -10.37 27.66 18.57
C TRP A 303 -11.34 27.52 17.40
N PHE A 304 -12.58 27.17 17.70
CA PHE A 304 -13.73 27.34 16.82
C PHE A 304 -14.22 28.79 16.91
N VAL A 305 -14.32 29.47 15.78
CA VAL A 305 -14.66 30.89 15.72
C VAL A 305 -15.91 31.11 14.87
N ALA A 306 -16.90 31.81 15.43
CA ALA A 306 -18.11 32.19 14.70
C ALA A 306 -18.37 33.69 14.78
N GLY A 307 -18.74 34.30 13.65
CA GLY A 307 -19.10 35.72 13.56
C GLY A 307 -18.21 36.51 12.62
N ASN A 308 -18.19 37.83 12.78
CA ASN A 308 -17.38 38.75 11.98
C ASN A 308 -17.24 40.11 12.70
N PRO A 309 -16.38 41.04 12.21
CA PRO A 309 -16.15 42.31 12.87
C PRO A 309 -17.39 43.22 13.04
N ARG A 310 -18.47 43.02 12.26
CA ARG A 310 -19.71 43.81 12.37
C ARG A 310 -20.71 43.18 13.33
N GLU A 311 -20.79 41.86 13.35
CA GLU A 311 -21.76 41.10 14.13
C GLU A 311 -21.21 40.66 15.50
N GLY A 312 -19.91 40.83 15.75
CA GLY A 312 -19.26 40.31 16.95
C GLY A 312 -18.84 38.85 16.78
N TRP A 313 -18.22 38.29 17.83
CA TRP A 313 -17.56 36.99 17.77
C TRP A 313 -17.94 36.07 18.93
N TYR A 314 -18.03 34.78 18.65
CA TYR A 314 -18.07 33.68 19.61
C TYR A 314 -16.85 32.79 19.42
N PHE A 315 -16.25 32.35 20.53
CA PHE A 315 -15.06 31.52 20.56
C PHE A 315 -15.29 30.27 21.41
N ALA A 316 -15.11 29.08 20.85
CA ALA A 316 -15.11 27.83 21.59
C ALA A 316 -13.73 27.16 21.52
N ASP A 317 -13.22 26.75 22.67
CA ASP A 317 -11.89 26.13 22.80
C ASP A 317 -11.91 24.71 22.21
N ALA A 318 -11.20 24.48 21.11
CA ALA A 318 -11.17 23.19 20.42
C ALA A 318 -10.32 22.14 21.15
N GLU A 319 -9.62 22.54 22.22
CA GLU A 319 -8.83 21.67 23.09
C GLU A 319 -9.46 21.52 24.49
N SER A 320 -10.68 22.03 24.69
CA SER A 320 -11.45 21.74 25.91
C SER A 320 -11.77 20.25 26.02
N ASP A 321 -11.94 19.73 27.24
CA ASP A 321 -12.31 18.33 27.47
C ASP A 321 -13.55 17.94 26.64
N GLN A 322 -14.55 18.82 26.56
CA GLN A 322 -15.77 18.60 25.77
C GLN A 322 -15.48 18.52 24.27
N ALA A 323 -14.56 19.34 23.75
CA ALA A 323 -14.14 19.25 22.36
C ALA A 323 -13.36 17.95 22.10
N VAL A 324 -12.51 17.51 23.02
CA VAL A 324 -11.83 16.21 22.93
C VAL A 324 -12.86 15.06 22.88
N TRP A 325 -13.85 15.06 23.76
CA TRP A 325 -14.90 14.04 23.77
C TRP A 325 -15.72 14.02 22.47
N MET A 326 -16.00 15.20 21.90
CA MET A 326 -16.64 15.33 20.59
C MET A 326 -15.79 14.71 19.48
N MET A 327 -14.49 14.97 19.45
CA MET A 327 -13.58 14.41 18.43
C MET A 327 -13.39 12.90 18.60
N ASP A 328 -13.37 12.40 19.84
CA ASP A 328 -13.35 10.96 20.11
C ASP A 328 -14.64 10.26 19.66
N ALA A 329 -15.79 10.91 19.84
CA ALA A 329 -17.07 10.43 19.31
C ALA A 329 -17.06 10.40 17.77
N LEU A 330 -16.51 11.43 17.13
CA LEU A 330 -16.31 11.47 15.67
C LEU A 330 -15.44 10.31 15.18
N ALA A 331 -14.32 10.04 15.86
CA ALA A 331 -13.46 8.90 15.55
C ALA A 331 -14.19 7.56 15.72
N ARG A 332 -15.04 7.39 16.75
CA ARG A 332 -15.86 6.18 16.90
C ARG A 332 -16.93 6.06 15.81
N TYR A 333 -17.59 7.17 15.45
CA TYR A 333 -18.55 7.20 14.35
C TYR A 333 -17.92 6.73 13.02
N ARG A 334 -16.72 7.21 12.69
CA ARG A 334 -16.00 6.78 11.48
C ARG A 334 -15.73 5.29 11.42
N ARG A 335 -15.40 4.71 12.58
CA ARG A 335 -15.12 3.29 12.75
C ARG A 335 -16.37 2.43 12.68
N LEU A 336 -17.48 2.87 13.30
CA LEU A 336 -18.70 2.06 13.44
C LEU A 336 -19.74 2.27 12.33
N VAL A 337 -19.81 3.47 11.75
CA VAL A 337 -20.89 3.88 10.85
C VAL A 337 -20.36 4.07 9.43
N VAL A 338 -19.79 5.24 9.13
CA VAL A 338 -19.26 5.57 7.81
C VAL A 338 -17.99 6.42 8.00
N PRO A 339 -16.89 6.09 7.32
CA PRO A 339 -15.60 6.77 7.54
C PRO A 339 -15.60 8.21 7.02
N SER A 340 -16.43 8.50 6.01
CA SER A 340 -16.48 9.78 5.32
C SER A 340 -17.73 10.55 5.76
N ILE A 341 -17.52 11.59 6.56
CA ILE A 341 -18.54 12.51 7.07
C ILE A 341 -18.11 13.94 6.73
N ASP A 342 -19.07 14.75 6.28
CA ASP A 342 -18.84 16.17 6.04
C ASP A 342 -18.65 16.89 7.38
N GLU A 343 -17.43 17.35 7.65
CA GLU A 343 -17.04 17.99 8.91
C GLU A 343 -17.52 19.45 9.01
N ARG A 344 -18.85 19.64 8.92
CA ARG A 344 -19.52 20.88 9.33
C ARG A 344 -19.94 20.76 10.77
N TYR A 345 -19.42 21.62 11.64
CA TYR A 345 -19.63 21.58 13.08
C TYR A 345 -20.72 22.59 13.47
N GLU A 346 -21.91 22.10 13.85
CA GLU A 346 -22.95 22.90 14.48
C GLU A 346 -22.86 22.72 16.00
N LEU A 347 -22.39 23.75 16.71
CA LEU A 347 -22.12 23.67 18.14
C LEU A 347 -23.19 24.40 18.95
N VAL A 348 -23.62 23.81 20.05
CA VAL A 348 -24.28 24.54 21.14
C VAL A 348 -23.26 24.74 22.24
N GLY A 349 -23.03 25.99 22.61
CA GLY A 349 -22.12 26.36 23.69
C GLY A 349 -22.82 27.17 24.78
N GLN A 350 -22.44 26.97 26.03
CA GLN A 350 -22.84 27.84 27.12
C GLN A 350 -21.86 29.02 27.22
N VAL A 351 -22.37 30.25 27.33
CA VAL A 351 -21.53 31.45 27.44
C VAL A 351 -20.83 31.50 28.79
N ASP A 352 -19.50 31.54 28.76
CA ASP A 352 -18.65 31.62 29.94
C ASP A 352 -18.65 33.03 30.55
N ALA A 353 -18.32 33.12 31.84
CA ALA A 353 -18.23 34.41 32.53
C ALA A 353 -17.06 35.30 32.04
N GLN A 354 -15.99 34.67 31.54
CA GLN A 354 -14.80 35.36 31.06
C GLN A 354 -14.84 35.51 29.53
N PRO A 355 -14.60 36.72 28.99
CA PRO A 355 -14.52 36.91 27.55
C PRO A 355 -13.22 36.33 27.00
N GLY A 356 -13.21 36.05 25.70
CA GLY A 356 -11.99 35.70 24.97
C GLY A 356 -11.47 36.88 24.16
N GLN A 357 -10.17 36.90 23.92
CA GLN A 357 -9.54 37.75 22.93
C GLN A 357 -8.75 36.83 22.00
N LEU A 358 -9.05 36.89 20.70
CA LEU A 358 -8.34 36.12 19.69
C LEU A 358 -7.91 37.00 18.50
N VAL A 359 -6.75 36.72 17.93
CA VAL A 359 -6.28 37.26 16.66
C VAL A 359 -6.89 36.45 15.52
N VAL A 360 -7.84 37.06 14.81
CA VAL A 360 -8.49 36.47 13.63
C VAL A 360 -8.05 37.27 12.41
N GLY A 361 -7.35 36.60 11.49
CA GLY A 361 -6.64 37.29 10.41
C GLY A 361 -5.49 38.13 10.97
N GLU A 362 -5.50 39.44 10.74
CA GLU A 362 -4.43 40.36 11.15
C GLU A 362 -4.77 41.19 12.40
N ARG A 363 -5.93 40.95 13.04
CA ARG A 363 -6.42 41.82 14.12
C ARG A 363 -6.91 41.02 15.32
N ALA A 364 -6.64 41.56 16.50
CA ALA A 364 -7.22 41.08 17.74
C ALA A 364 -8.69 41.50 17.87
N HIS A 365 -9.53 40.55 18.25
CA HIS A 365 -10.96 40.71 18.45
C HIS A 365 -11.35 40.16 19.81
N PHE A 366 -12.22 40.90 20.53
CA PHE A 366 -12.89 40.36 21.70
C PHE A 366 -14.15 39.61 21.28
N GLY A 367 -14.40 38.47 21.93
CA GLY A 367 -15.58 37.64 21.68
C GLY A 367 -16.11 36.99 22.96
N LEU A 368 -17.33 36.48 22.87
CA LEU A 368 -17.93 35.68 23.94
C LEU A 368 -17.32 34.27 23.89
N ARG A 369 -16.73 33.84 25.00
CA ARG A 369 -16.20 32.48 25.13
C ARG A 369 -17.33 31.50 25.43
N LEU A 370 -17.27 30.33 24.80
CA LEU A 370 -18.25 29.27 24.93
C LEU A 370 -17.59 27.99 25.45
N THR A 371 -18.25 27.35 26.42
CA THR A 371 -18.01 25.94 26.75
C THR A 371 -18.96 25.08 25.90
N PRO A 372 -18.47 24.20 25.01
CA PRO A 372 -19.32 23.32 24.21
C PRO A 372 -20.16 22.40 25.10
N VAL A 373 -21.47 22.30 24.82
CA VAL A 373 -22.39 21.40 25.53
C VAL A 373 -23.02 20.37 24.62
N ALA A 374 -23.04 20.61 23.31
CA ALA A 374 -23.45 19.62 22.32
C ALA A 374 -22.91 19.98 20.94
N ALA A 375 -22.86 18.99 20.06
CA ALA A 375 -22.47 19.17 18.66
C ALA A 375 -23.29 18.29 17.72
N LEU A 376 -23.64 18.84 16.56
CA LEU A 376 -24.10 18.11 15.39
C LEU A 376 -23.04 18.27 14.29
N ILE A 377 -22.46 17.17 13.84
CA ILE A 377 -21.43 17.15 12.81
C ILE A 377 -22.01 16.59 11.52
N GLY A 378 -21.88 17.35 10.43
CA GLY A 378 -22.32 16.95 9.08
C GLY A 378 -23.80 16.68 8.94
N GLY A 379 -24.62 17.11 9.91
CA GLY A 379 -26.02 16.72 10.03
C GLY A 379 -26.24 15.22 10.29
N ALA A 380 -25.18 14.45 10.60
CA ALA A 380 -25.21 12.99 10.66
C ALA A 380 -24.83 12.41 12.02
N MET A 381 -23.98 13.10 12.78
CA MET A 381 -23.56 12.65 14.10
C MET A 381 -23.90 13.71 15.14
N PHE A 382 -24.73 13.37 16.12
CA PHE A 382 -25.05 14.23 17.25
C PHE A 382 -24.45 13.68 18.54
N VAL A 383 -23.85 14.54 19.35
CA VAL A 383 -23.32 14.22 20.67
C VAL A 383 -23.79 15.26 21.69
N ASP A 384 -24.34 14.79 22.82
CA ASP A 384 -24.67 15.62 23.99
C ASP A 384 -23.51 15.50 25.01
N LEU A 385 -22.66 16.53 25.05
CA LEU A 385 -21.42 16.53 25.83
C LEU A 385 -21.70 16.64 27.34
N ARG A 386 -22.90 17.06 27.72
CA ARG A 386 -23.35 17.11 29.12
C ARG A 386 -23.57 15.70 29.71
N LYS A 387 -23.74 14.70 28.84
CA LYS A 387 -24.01 13.30 29.21
C LYS A 387 -22.75 12.42 29.18
N ALA A 388 -21.56 13.01 29.10
CA ALA A 388 -20.32 12.27 29.16
C ALA A 388 -20.18 11.54 30.51
N VAL A 389 -19.77 10.28 30.46
CA VAL A 389 -19.48 9.45 31.65
C VAL A 389 -18.01 9.06 31.57
N ASP A 390 -17.24 9.33 32.62
CA ASP A 390 -15.79 9.07 32.70
C ASP A 390 -15.00 9.63 31.50
N GLY A 391 -15.39 10.82 31.03
CA GLY A 391 -14.76 11.47 29.88
C GLY A 391 -15.14 10.87 28.52
N VAL A 392 -16.22 10.09 28.43
CA VAL A 392 -16.71 9.50 27.18
C VAL A 392 -18.10 10.01 26.87
N ALA A 393 -18.23 10.85 25.85
CA ALA A 393 -19.52 11.28 25.30
C ALA A 393 -19.90 10.39 24.11
N ARG A 394 -21.03 9.68 24.20
CA ARG A 394 -21.53 8.82 23.11
C ARG A 394 -22.37 9.61 22.11
N PHE A 395 -22.28 9.26 20.82
CA PHE A 395 -23.18 9.83 19.82
C PHE A 395 -24.55 9.14 19.85
N ALA A 396 -25.59 9.83 19.36
CA ALA A 396 -26.94 9.29 19.30
C ALA A 396 -26.99 8.01 18.45
N GLY A 397 -27.50 6.92 19.03
CA GLY A 397 -27.59 5.61 18.38
C GLY A 397 -26.33 4.73 18.49
N GLU A 398 -25.25 5.22 19.12
CA GLU A 398 -24.00 4.45 19.29
C GLU A 398 -24.22 3.12 20.02
N ASP A 399 -25.10 3.07 21.01
CA ASP A 399 -25.36 1.87 21.80
C ASP A 399 -26.02 0.74 20.99
N ALA A 400 -26.81 1.07 19.95
CA ALA A 400 -27.42 0.08 19.07
C ALA A 400 -26.42 -0.59 18.12
N LEU A 401 -25.19 -0.06 18.04
CA LEU A 401 -24.12 -0.61 17.22
C LEU A 401 -23.22 -1.60 17.98
N ARG A 402 -23.45 -1.76 19.29
CA ARG A 402 -22.74 -2.74 20.10
C ARG A 402 -23.27 -4.15 19.78
N ASP A 403 -22.39 -5.14 19.86
CA ASP A 403 -22.69 -6.58 19.71
C ASP A 403 -22.80 -7.15 18.27
N GLN A 404 -22.27 -6.46 17.25
CA GLN A 404 -22.23 -7.00 15.87
C GLN A 404 -20.97 -7.84 15.55
N GLY A 405 -20.29 -8.35 16.59
CA GLY A 405 -18.99 -9.00 16.46
C GLY A 405 -19.03 -10.41 15.87
N GLY A 406 -18.09 -10.74 14.98
CA GLY A 406 -17.87 -12.07 14.46
C GLY A 406 -17.06 -12.95 15.43
N ALA A 407 -17.13 -14.27 15.24
CA ALA A 407 -16.28 -15.18 16.00
C ALA A 407 -14.81 -15.08 15.51
N ALA A 408 -13.88 -15.06 16.46
CA ALA A 408 -12.46 -15.20 16.16
C ALA A 408 -12.18 -16.56 15.47
N PRO A 409 -11.23 -16.61 14.53
CA PRO A 409 -10.80 -17.88 13.95
C PRO A 409 -10.23 -18.80 15.05
N PRO A 410 -10.34 -20.14 14.90
CA PRO A 410 -9.77 -21.07 15.86
C PRO A 410 -8.24 -20.95 15.89
N ASP A 411 -7.59 -21.37 16.99
CA ASP A 411 -6.13 -21.28 17.13
C ASP A 411 -5.35 -22.08 16.07
N THR A 412 -6.01 -23.06 15.45
CA THR A 412 -5.47 -23.88 14.36
C THR A 412 -5.67 -23.28 12.97
N ALA A 413 -6.29 -22.10 12.86
CA ALA A 413 -6.54 -21.45 11.58
C ALA A 413 -5.24 -21.21 10.81
N SER A 414 -5.30 -21.41 9.50
CA SER A 414 -4.23 -21.10 8.57
C SER A 414 -4.01 -19.58 8.44
N PRO A 415 -2.85 -19.14 7.93
CA PRO A 415 -2.59 -17.73 7.65
C PRO A 415 -3.64 -17.08 6.74
N THR A 416 -4.14 -17.82 5.75
CA THR A 416 -5.23 -17.43 4.86
C THR A 416 -6.50 -17.15 5.64
N GLU A 417 -6.94 -18.08 6.50
CA GLU A 417 -8.18 -17.93 7.29
C GLU A 417 -8.11 -16.74 8.27
N VAL A 418 -6.92 -16.46 8.83
CA VAL A 418 -6.70 -15.28 9.68
C VAL A 418 -6.87 -13.98 8.87
N LEU A 419 -6.29 -13.88 7.67
CA LEU A 419 -6.44 -12.69 6.82
C LEU A 419 -7.85 -12.57 6.22
N GLU A 420 -8.56 -13.66 5.98
CA GLU A 420 -9.97 -13.64 5.59
C GLU A 420 -10.86 -13.19 6.75
N ALA A 421 -10.58 -13.63 7.99
CA ALA A 421 -11.24 -13.12 9.19
C ALA A 421 -10.99 -11.61 9.37
N MET A 422 -9.76 -11.16 9.08
CA MET A 422 -9.38 -9.75 9.07
C MET A 422 -10.24 -8.96 8.07
N VAL A 423 -10.35 -9.40 6.80
CA VAL A 423 -11.21 -8.73 5.80
C VAL A 423 -12.69 -8.74 6.20
N ARG A 424 -13.19 -9.86 6.76
CA ARG A 424 -14.58 -9.94 7.26
C ARG A 424 -14.85 -8.95 8.38
N ALA A 425 -13.92 -8.80 9.32
CA ALA A 425 -14.05 -7.85 10.42
C ALA A 425 -14.20 -6.40 9.91
N LEU A 426 -13.46 -6.00 8.87
CA LEU A 426 -13.65 -4.67 8.26
C LEU A 426 -15.02 -4.49 7.63
N LYS A 427 -15.46 -5.48 6.84
CA LYS A 427 -16.78 -5.44 6.19
C LYS A 427 -17.90 -5.34 7.23
N ALA A 428 -17.75 -6.03 8.37
CA ALA A 428 -18.70 -5.97 9.49
C ALA A 428 -18.62 -4.69 10.35
N ALA A 429 -17.57 -3.87 10.18
CA ALA A 429 -17.18 -2.82 11.13
C ALA A 429 -16.87 -3.33 12.55
N ASP A 430 -16.33 -4.55 12.64
CA ASP A 430 -15.94 -5.21 13.89
C ASP A 430 -14.49 -4.90 14.24
N GLN A 431 -14.31 -3.80 14.99
CA GLN A 431 -13.00 -3.34 15.41
C GLN A 431 -12.33 -4.30 16.41
N ASP A 432 -13.10 -4.92 17.30
CA ASP A 432 -12.55 -5.74 18.38
C ASP A 432 -11.98 -7.05 17.82
N LEU A 433 -12.72 -7.71 16.92
CA LEU A 433 -12.19 -8.86 16.18
C LEU A 433 -10.96 -8.44 15.38
N TRP A 434 -11.01 -7.34 14.63
CA TRP A 434 -9.87 -6.86 13.86
C TRP A 434 -8.62 -6.71 14.74
N ILE A 435 -8.71 -5.96 15.84
CA ILE A 435 -7.59 -5.74 16.77
C ILE A 435 -7.07 -7.08 17.31
N SER A 436 -7.95 -8.02 17.63
CA SER A 436 -7.56 -9.31 18.20
C SER A 436 -6.67 -10.15 17.26
N LEU A 437 -6.78 -9.96 15.94
CA LEU A 437 -5.99 -10.71 14.95
C LEU A 437 -4.54 -10.24 14.86
N PHE A 438 -4.24 -9.05 15.41
CA PHE A 438 -2.89 -8.49 15.43
C PHE A 438 -2.12 -8.93 16.67
N ALA A 439 -0.81 -9.11 16.49
CA ALA A 439 0.07 -9.44 17.59
C ALA A 439 0.39 -8.18 18.41
N THR A 440 0.41 -8.33 19.74
CA THR A 440 0.95 -7.31 20.66
C THR A 440 2.48 -7.37 20.76
N TRP A 441 3.10 -8.29 20.03
CA TRP A 441 4.53 -8.55 19.97
C TRP A 441 4.93 -8.91 18.53
N ALA A 442 6.21 -8.76 18.17
CA ALA A 442 6.74 -9.29 16.91
C ALA A 442 8.23 -9.53 17.06
N VAL A 443 8.76 -10.42 16.22
CA VAL A 443 10.21 -10.59 16.05
C VAL A 443 10.59 -10.14 14.66
N GLY A 444 11.33 -9.04 14.58
CA GLY A 444 11.94 -8.59 13.32
C GLY A 444 13.37 -9.12 13.17
N ALA A 445 14.01 -8.81 12.05
CA ALA A 445 15.45 -8.95 11.89
C ALA A 445 16.13 -7.58 12.03
N LEU A 446 17.24 -7.53 12.75
CA LEU A 446 18.19 -6.42 12.72
C LEU A 446 18.88 -6.36 11.35
N PRO A 447 19.52 -5.23 11.00
CA PRO A 447 20.29 -5.12 9.74
C PRO A 447 21.40 -6.17 9.58
N ASP A 448 21.87 -6.74 10.68
CA ASP A 448 22.87 -7.82 10.70
C ASP A 448 22.25 -9.23 10.71
N GLY A 449 20.94 -9.33 10.47
CA GLY A 449 20.18 -10.59 10.39
C GLY A 449 19.79 -11.18 11.73
N ARG A 450 20.25 -10.64 12.87
CA ARG A 450 19.89 -11.16 14.19
C ARG A 450 18.42 -10.85 14.52
N PRO A 451 17.69 -11.77 15.17
CA PRO A 451 16.31 -11.52 15.55
C PRO A 451 16.20 -10.47 16.68
N GLN A 452 15.26 -9.54 16.55
CA GLN A 452 14.93 -8.53 17.56
C GLN A 452 13.47 -8.67 17.97
N PHE A 453 13.23 -8.94 19.24
CA PHE A 453 11.89 -8.90 19.83
C PHE A 453 11.43 -7.45 20.04
N LYS A 454 10.21 -7.16 19.63
CA LYS A 454 9.53 -5.87 19.83
C LYS A 454 8.24 -6.11 20.60
N ALA A 455 8.17 -5.54 21.81
CA ALA A 455 6.91 -5.40 22.53
C ALA A 455 6.10 -4.25 21.90
N ASN A 456 4.77 -4.36 21.89
CA ASN A 456 3.87 -3.41 21.23
C ASN A 456 4.17 -3.27 19.73
N ALA A 457 4.39 -4.39 19.05
CA ALA A 457 4.74 -4.39 17.63
C ALA A 457 3.73 -3.66 16.73
N VAL A 458 2.48 -3.58 17.18
CA VAL A 458 1.38 -2.89 16.52
C VAL A 458 0.97 -1.68 17.37
N GLU A 459 1.58 -0.52 17.13
CA GLU A 459 1.20 0.74 17.76
C GLU A 459 -0.12 1.24 17.14
N GLN A 460 -1.17 1.45 17.94
CA GLN A 460 -2.47 2.04 17.51
C GLN A 460 -3.30 1.24 16.48
N PRO A 461 -3.66 -0.03 16.74
CA PRO A 461 -4.43 -0.86 15.79
C PRO A 461 -5.81 -0.27 15.44
N ALA A 462 -6.42 0.51 16.33
CA ALA A 462 -7.70 1.20 16.07
C ALA A 462 -7.60 2.27 14.96
N ARG A 463 -6.46 2.98 14.86
CA ARG A 463 -6.23 3.96 13.79
C ARG A 463 -6.10 3.26 12.44
N TYR A 464 -5.34 2.17 12.38
CA TYR A 464 -5.20 1.38 11.16
C TYR A 464 -6.52 0.75 10.73
N PHE A 465 -7.37 0.34 11.67
CA PHE A 465 -8.72 -0.10 11.38
C PHE A 465 -9.55 1.00 10.69
N GLU A 466 -9.53 2.24 11.20
CA GLU A 466 -10.25 3.36 10.57
C GLU A 466 -9.77 3.61 9.14
N GLU A 467 -8.45 3.66 8.92
CA GLU A 467 -7.86 3.87 7.60
C GLU A 467 -8.20 2.74 6.62
N ALA A 468 -8.11 1.48 7.08
CA ALA A 468 -8.48 0.30 6.30
C ALA A 468 -9.98 0.27 5.96
N ARG A 469 -10.83 0.64 6.92
CA ARG A 469 -12.28 0.73 6.74
C ARG A 469 -12.65 1.83 5.74
N ARG A 470 -11.99 2.99 5.78
CA ARG A 470 -12.15 4.03 4.76
C ARG A 470 -11.87 3.49 3.37
N ARG A 471 -10.75 2.77 3.20
CA ARG A 471 -10.35 2.22 1.91
C ARG A 471 -11.35 1.18 1.38
N ILE A 472 -11.84 0.27 2.23
CA ILE A 472 -12.79 -0.77 1.80
C ILE A 472 -14.20 -0.21 1.50
N MET A 473 -14.59 0.87 2.16
CA MET A 473 -15.87 1.53 1.88
C MET A 473 -15.83 2.39 0.61
N GLU A 474 -14.64 2.78 0.13
CA GLU A 474 -14.46 3.65 -1.03
C GLU A 474 -13.83 2.89 -2.20
N ARG A 475 -12.50 2.90 -2.30
CA ARG A 475 -11.77 2.47 -3.49
C ARG A 475 -11.57 0.96 -3.59
N VAL A 476 -11.31 0.30 -2.46
CA VAL A 476 -11.08 -1.15 -2.41
C VAL A 476 -12.42 -1.84 -2.27
N HIS A 477 -12.84 -2.59 -3.27
CA HIS A 477 -14.13 -3.28 -3.28
C HIS A 477 -14.05 -4.65 -2.60
N ASP A 478 -12.88 -5.31 -2.70
CA ASP A 478 -12.63 -6.59 -2.05
C ASP A 478 -11.11 -6.81 -1.84
N LEU A 479 -10.77 -7.75 -0.95
CA LEU A 479 -9.40 -8.14 -0.65
C LEU A 479 -9.31 -9.66 -0.52
N ARG A 480 -8.25 -10.26 -1.08
CA ARG A 480 -8.07 -11.72 -1.04
C ARG A 480 -6.60 -12.12 -0.85
N PRO A 481 -6.30 -13.12 -0.02
CA PRO A 481 -5.00 -13.77 -0.07
C PRO A 481 -4.85 -14.48 -1.41
N VAL A 482 -3.77 -14.18 -2.13
CA VAL A 482 -3.50 -14.78 -3.45
C VAL A 482 -2.32 -15.75 -3.40
N TRP A 483 -1.39 -15.54 -2.48
CA TRP A 483 -0.25 -16.42 -2.32
C TRP A 483 0.28 -16.41 -0.87
N VAL A 484 0.62 -17.59 -0.35
CA VAL A 484 1.21 -17.77 0.99
C VAL A 484 2.61 -18.36 0.83
N ASP A 485 3.62 -17.74 1.44
CA ASP A 485 4.99 -18.24 1.42
C ASP A 485 5.13 -19.52 2.27
N ASP A 486 6.27 -20.20 2.15
CA ASP A 486 6.59 -21.30 3.05
C ASP A 486 6.81 -20.77 4.48
N VAL A 487 6.40 -21.57 5.47
CA VAL A 487 6.59 -21.21 6.87
C VAL A 487 8.07 -21.24 7.22
N ARG A 488 8.57 -20.09 7.67
CA ARG A 488 9.95 -19.94 8.13
C ARG A 488 10.02 -20.10 9.64
N VAL A 489 10.85 -21.02 10.10
CA VAL A 489 11.19 -21.14 11.52
C VAL A 489 12.26 -20.09 11.84
N ILE A 490 11.90 -19.10 12.65
CA ILE A 490 12.83 -18.04 13.11
C ILE A 490 13.57 -18.50 14.36
N PHE A 491 12.83 -19.08 15.31
CA PHE A 491 13.39 -19.75 16.48
C PHE A 491 12.87 -21.19 16.52
N PRO A 492 13.75 -22.20 16.49
CA PRO A 492 13.30 -23.59 16.47
C PRO A 492 12.73 -24.06 17.81
N GLY A 493 13.12 -23.40 18.92
CA GLY A 493 12.63 -23.70 20.27
C GLY A 493 13.38 -24.82 20.98
N ASP A 494 14.48 -25.31 20.39
CA ASP A 494 15.28 -26.43 20.88
C ASP A 494 16.79 -26.13 21.02
N ALA A 495 17.24 -24.90 20.73
CA ALA A 495 18.65 -24.56 20.82
C ALA A 495 19.15 -24.48 22.28
N TYR A 496 18.27 -24.19 23.23
CA TYR A 496 18.54 -24.25 24.68
C TYR A 496 17.25 -24.42 25.49
N PRO A 497 17.32 -24.94 26.73
CA PRO A 497 16.14 -25.12 27.59
C PRO A 497 15.39 -23.80 27.80
N GLY A 498 14.08 -23.81 27.56
CA GLY A 498 13.21 -22.64 27.73
C GLY A 498 13.08 -21.75 26.49
N GLN A 499 13.75 -22.07 25.37
CA GLN A 499 13.64 -21.28 24.15
C GLN A 499 12.24 -21.35 23.55
N LEU A 500 11.71 -20.20 23.14
CA LEU A 500 10.44 -20.09 22.41
C LEU A 500 10.60 -20.62 20.99
N ARG A 501 9.59 -21.35 20.50
CA ARG A 501 9.48 -21.63 19.07
C ARG A 501 8.74 -20.49 18.41
N LEU A 502 9.29 -19.95 17.32
CA LEU A 502 8.67 -18.87 16.55
C LEU A 502 8.69 -19.20 15.08
N GLU A 503 7.53 -19.08 14.47
CA GLU A 503 7.33 -19.25 13.04
C GLU A 503 6.79 -17.97 12.43
N GLU A 504 7.22 -17.71 11.20
CA GLU A 504 6.82 -16.57 10.38
C GLU A 504 6.34 -17.07 9.02
N VAL A 505 5.36 -16.36 8.46
CA VAL A 505 4.93 -16.57 7.07
C VAL A 505 4.56 -15.22 6.45
N LYS A 506 4.85 -15.08 5.16
CA LYS A 506 4.44 -13.91 4.37
C LYS A 506 3.26 -14.30 3.49
N VAL A 507 2.31 -13.39 3.36
CA VAL A 507 1.12 -13.57 2.53
C VAL A 507 0.99 -12.37 1.59
N GLU A 508 0.81 -12.66 0.31
CA GLU A 508 0.42 -11.68 -0.70
C GLU A 508 -1.09 -11.51 -0.67
N MET A 509 -1.54 -10.29 -0.41
CA MET A 509 -2.92 -9.86 -0.56
C MET A 509 -3.10 -9.12 -1.88
N GLN A 510 -4.23 -9.40 -2.53
CA GLN A 510 -4.67 -8.76 -3.75
C GLN A 510 -5.83 -7.81 -3.44
N HIS A 511 -5.65 -6.52 -3.76
CA HIS A 511 -6.68 -5.49 -3.63
C HIS A 511 -7.47 -5.40 -4.92
N ILE A 512 -8.79 -5.42 -4.81
CA ILE A 512 -9.69 -5.43 -5.95
C ILE A 512 -10.38 -4.07 -6.03
N GLY A 513 -10.29 -3.41 -7.19
CA GLY A 513 -10.91 -2.12 -7.48
C GLY A 513 -11.82 -2.22 -8.70
N LEU A 514 -12.68 -1.23 -8.89
CA LEU A 514 -13.54 -1.11 -10.06
C LEU A 514 -12.90 -0.16 -11.07
N PHE A 515 -12.56 -0.66 -12.26
CA PHE A 515 -11.94 0.10 -13.34
C PHE A 515 -12.74 -0.12 -14.61
N ASP A 516 -13.27 0.97 -15.20
CA ASP A 516 -14.11 0.92 -16.41
C ASP A 516 -15.27 -0.08 -16.31
N GLY A 517 -15.89 -0.16 -15.13
CA GLY A 517 -17.00 -1.10 -14.85
C GLY A 517 -16.57 -2.56 -14.64
N VAL A 518 -15.27 -2.87 -14.64
CA VAL A 518 -14.72 -4.22 -14.45
C VAL A 518 -13.91 -4.28 -13.15
N TYR A 519 -14.18 -5.28 -12.32
CA TYR A 519 -13.34 -5.52 -11.14
C TYR A 519 -12.00 -6.10 -11.54
N ARG A 520 -10.92 -5.46 -11.09
CA ARG A 520 -9.54 -5.88 -11.38
C ARG A 520 -8.66 -5.72 -10.16
N PRO A 521 -7.61 -6.54 -10.04
CA PRO A 521 -6.63 -6.32 -9.01
C PRO A 521 -5.78 -5.11 -9.32
N PHE A 522 -5.36 -4.38 -8.29
CA PHE A 522 -4.48 -3.24 -8.44
C PHE A 522 -3.43 -3.18 -7.34
N SER A 523 -2.41 -2.36 -7.58
CA SER A 523 -1.37 -1.98 -6.61
C SER A 523 -1.20 -0.48 -6.64
N ASP A 524 -0.89 0.11 -5.48
CA ASP A 524 -0.42 1.48 -5.37
C ASP A 524 0.25 1.70 -4.00
N VAL A 525 0.75 2.91 -3.79
CA VAL A 525 1.42 3.34 -2.55
C VAL A 525 0.47 3.48 -1.35
N THR A 526 -0.84 3.46 -1.61
CA THR A 526 -1.90 3.54 -0.61
C THR A 526 -2.43 2.16 -0.25
N VAL A 527 -1.86 1.05 -0.73
CA VAL A 527 -2.28 -0.29 -0.32
C VAL A 527 -1.10 -1.21 0.00
N ASN A 528 -1.18 -1.95 1.10
CA ASN A 528 -0.17 -2.92 1.51
C ASN A 528 -0.49 -4.32 1.00
N ARG A 529 0.28 -4.77 -0.01
CA ARG A 529 0.14 -6.11 -0.57
C ARG A 529 0.76 -7.21 0.29
N TRP A 530 1.72 -6.89 1.15
CA TRP A 530 2.52 -7.90 1.84
C TRP A 530 2.24 -7.91 3.32
N TRP A 531 1.69 -9.03 3.78
CA TRP A 531 1.31 -9.23 5.17
C TRP A 531 2.24 -10.26 5.79
N THR A 532 2.74 -9.97 6.98
CA THR A 532 3.56 -10.92 7.75
C THR A 532 2.75 -11.38 8.94
N LEU A 533 2.70 -12.70 9.13
CA LEU A 533 2.07 -13.32 10.28
C LEU A 533 3.13 -14.10 11.06
N GLN A 534 3.00 -14.08 12.38
CA GLN A 534 3.85 -14.86 13.28
C GLN A 534 3.01 -15.64 14.26
N ARG A 535 3.53 -16.77 14.72
CA ARG A 535 2.99 -17.52 15.84
C ARG A 535 4.10 -17.98 16.77
N ILE A 536 3.77 -18.10 18.04
CA ILE A 536 4.72 -18.46 19.09
C ILE A 536 4.24 -19.70 19.84
N GLY A 537 5.19 -20.57 20.19
CA GLY A 537 4.97 -21.73 21.05
C GLY A 537 5.85 -21.63 22.27
N LEU A 538 5.25 -21.82 23.45
CA LEU A 538 6.01 -22.01 24.68
C LEU A 538 6.63 -23.42 24.68
N PRO A 539 7.78 -23.60 25.36
CA PRO A 539 8.39 -24.91 25.52
C PRO A 539 7.38 -25.95 26.02
N GLY A 540 7.24 -27.07 25.30
CA GLY A 540 6.32 -28.16 25.65
C GLY A 540 4.84 -27.89 25.38
N GLN A 541 4.49 -26.78 24.71
CA GLN A 541 3.11 -26.46 24.31
C GLN A 541 2.95 -26.44 22.78
N PRO A 542 1.73 -26.70 22.27
CA PRO A 542 1.44 -26.46 20.87
C PRO A 542 1.66 -24.98 20.51
N LEU A 543 1.98 -24.72 19.24
CA LEU A 543 2.06 -23.36 18.72
C LEU A 543 0.71 -22.67 18.89
N GLY A 544 0.73 -21.42 19.32
CA GLY A 544 -0.45 -20.57 19.37
C GLY A 544 -0.95 -20.15 17.99
N PRO A 545 -2.01 -19.33 17.95
CA PRO A 545 -2.59 -18.83 16.71
C PRO A 545 -1.60 -17.98 15.91
N TRP A 546 -1.77 -17.98 14.59
CA TRP A 546 -1.18 -16.96 13.74
C TRP A 546 -1.74 -15.58 14.06
N ARG A 547 -0.85 -14.60 14.19
CA ARG A 547 -1.18 -13.19 14.45
C ARG A 547 -0.47 -12.31 13.43
N VAL A 548 -1.16 -11.27 12.96
CA VAL A 548 -0.60 -10.31 12.02
C VAL A 548 0.43 -9.43 12.74
N THR A 549 1.64 -9.32 12.18
CA THR A 549 2.75 -8.51 12.73
C THR A 549 3.16 -7.36 11.83
N SER A 550 2.80 -7.39 10.55
CA SER A 550 3.03 -6.27 9.62
C SER A 550 2.03 -5.13 9.87
N LEU A 551 2.56 -3.91 10.06
CA LEU A 551 1.78 -2.69 10.24
C LEU A 551 1.80 -1.82 8.99
N GLN A 552 0.75 -1.88 8.17
CA GLN A 552 0.39 -0.82 7.22
C GLN A 552 -1.12 -0.84 7.00
N ALA A 553 -1.73 0.31 6.71
CA ALA A 553 -3.12 0.37 6.28
C ALA A 553 -3.29 -0.39 4.94
N ILE A 554 -4.46 -1.02 4.75
CA ILE A 554 -4.83 -1.84 3.57
C ILE A 554 -4.42 -1.23 2.27
#